data_AF-A0A972X9G8-F1
#
_entry.id   AF-A0A972X9G8-F1
#
_cell.length_a   1.000
_cell.length_b   1.000
_cell.length_c   1.000
_cell.angle_alpha   90.00
_cell.angle_beta   90.00
_cell.angle_gamma   90.00
#
_symmetry.space_group_name_H-M   'P 1'
#
loop_
_entity.id
_entity.type
_entity.pdbx_description
1 polymer ?
#
loop_
_entity_poly.entity_id
_entity_poly.type
_entity_poly.pdbx_seq_one_letter_code
_entity_poly.pdbx_strand_id
1 'polypeptide(L)'
;MNEFDQVIVNSRHNEDHILSISPSRRTFLSTSVGLLGLFSVPSDLLAQSKKAVTWGGLTKAFTFESVPLSQSRDNISLPMGYRWSVVAAWGDPINGKFPHISYDVNESAQKQAMQFGMHHDGCAFFEDANSKTKGLWVVNHEYTDDGLLHPEGMRVWGKEQVTKSQAAHGVTVAHIQKSSTGMWEVVDGPYARRVTGYSPCRVSGPAAGHALLKTAADPQGQLILGTLNNCANGVTPWGTYLTCEENINGYFVKIGAPTKEEARIGINNKGFGYRWQEFDERFNVDKTPNEPNRFGWVVEIDPRNPHAAPTKRTALGRFKHEGAEVTIAKDGRVVVYMGDDQAGEYVYRYVSKKKYLPGNAEHNAQLLDEGTLFVAQFGKEGSGTWVALVHGQDGLTKENGFEDQAYILINARLAADFVKATPMDRAEWVTVHPKTKEVYVALTNNALRGDRFPVDEANPRAKNSFGHIVRWRPQD
;
A
#
# COMPACT_ATOMS: atom_id res chain seq x y z
N MET A 1 -0.91 -43.01 24.67
CA MET A 1 0.03 -43.94 24.04
C MET A 1 0.07 -43.54 22.56
N ASN A 2 1.09 -42.78 22.17
CA ASN A 2 1.93 -42.89 20.96
C ASN A 2 1.33 -43.65 19.74
N GLU A 3 1.51 -43.25 18.48
CA GLU A 3 2.55 -42.41 17.85
C GLU A 3 2.32 -42.32 16.32
N PHE A 4 2.82 -41.22 15.71
CA PHE A 4 3.13 -40.97 14.28
C PHE A 4 2.04 -40.44 13.30
N ASP A 5 1.99 -39.10 13.24
CA ASP A 5 2.30 -38.22 12.09
C ASP A 5 1.68 -38.39 10.67
N GLN A 6 0.93 -37.31 10.33
CA GLN A 6 0.76 -36.59 9.05
C GLN A 6 0.05 -37.31 7.88
N VAL A 7 -0.87 -36.68 7.13
CA VAL A 7 -0.88 -35.29 6.61
C VAL A 7 -2.32 -34.73 6.53
N ILE A 8 -2.55 -33.54 7.10
CA ILE A 8 -3.70 -32.67 6.82
C ILE A 8 -3.14 -31.29 6.46
N VAL A 9 -3.05 -30.98 5.16
CA VAL A 9 -2.95 -29.59 4.66
C VAL A 9 -4.39 -29.20 4.39
N ASN A 10 -5.03 -28.74 5.48
CA ASN A 10 -6.47 -28.59 5.72
C ASN A 10 -7.39 -28.83 4.51
N SER A 11 -8.09 -29.97 4.53
CA SER A 11 -9.28 -30.16 3.71
C SER A 11 -10.39 -30.82 4.52
N ARG A 12 -11.60 -30.23 4.40
CA ARG A 12 -12.98 -30.79 4.52
C ARG A 12 -13.64 -30.70 5.90
N HIS A 13 -14.97 -30.57 6.05
CA HIS A 13 -16.17 -30.51 5.18
C HIS A 13 -17.34 -29.99 6.06
N ASN A 14 -18.41 -29.36 5.56
CA ASN A 14 -19.55 -29.96 4.83
C ASN A 14 -20.18 -28.93 3.86
N GLU A 15 -20.31 -29.23 2.56
CA GLU A 15 -21.52 -29.75 1.86
C GLU A 15 -22.58 -28.63 1.75
N ASP A 16 -22.73 -27.91 0.63
CA ASP A 16 -23.13 -28.44 -0.68
C ASP A 16 -22.59 -27.64 -1.90
N HIS A 17 -22.36 -28.40 -2.99
CA HIS A 17 -22.28 -28.00 -4.41
C HIS A 17 -21.00 -27.41 -5.06
N ILE A 18 -20.30 -28.32 -5.76
CA ILE A 18 -19.86 -28.29 -7.19
C ILE A 18 -19.02 -27.10 -7.69
N LEU A 19 -17.76 -27.37 -8.07
CA LEU A 19 -17.30 -27.35 -9.47
C LEU A 19 -15.90 -27.98 -9.62
N SER A 20 -15.81 -28.84 -10.63
CA SER A 20 -14.74 -29.77 -10.96
C SER A 20 -13.43 -29.11 -11.40
N ILE A 21 -12.34 -29.39 -10.71
CA ILE A 21 -10.98 -29.20 -11.23
C ILE A 21 -10.56 -30.47 -11.99
N SER A 22 -10.13 -30.27 -13.24
CA SER A 22 -9.65 -31.26 -14.21
C SER A 22 -8.84 -32.44 -13.61
N PRO A 23 -9.26 -33.70 -13.80
CA PRO A 23 -8.56 -34.87 -13.27
C PRO A 23 -7.59 -35.44 -14.30
N SER A 24 -6.31 -35.08 -14.20
CA SER A 24 -5.26 -35.89 -14.82
C SER A 24 -3.98 -35.91 -13.99
N ARG A 25 -3.88 -36.92 -13.10
CA ARG A 25 -2.70 -37.79 -12.87
C ARG A 25 -2.86 -38.62 -11.59
N ARG A 26 -3.32 -39.85 -11.82
CA ARG A 26 -3.11 -41.16 -11.15
C ARG A 26 -2.54 -41.25 -9.72
N THR A 27 -3.34 -41.89 -8.86
CA THR A 27 -3.12 -43.22 -8.22
C THR A 27 -1.69 -43.74 -8.00
N PHE A 28 -1.32 -44.07 -6.74
CA PHE A 28 -0.93 -45.43 -6.32
C PHE A 28 -0.88 -45.60 -4.79
N LEU A 29 -1.19 -46.83 -4.35
CA LEU A 29 -1.53 -47.31 -3.00
C LEU A 29 -0.33 -47.95 -2.27
N SER A 30 -0.37 -47.84 -0.92
CA SER A 30 0.03 -48.81 0.13
C SER A 30 1.35 -49.59 0.03
N THR A 31 2.18 -49.52 1.08
CA THR A 31 2.41 -50.67 1.99
C THR A 31 3.25 -50.29 3.24
N SER A 32 2.73 -50.79 4.36
CA SER A 32 3.13 -50.92 5.78
C SER A 32 4.55 -51.43 6.12
N VAL A 33 5.09 -51.06 7.31
CA VAL A 33 5.16 -51.82 8.61
C VAL A 33 6.17 -51.11 9.55
N GLY A 34 5.84 -50.93 10.84
CA GLY A 34 6.61 -50.12 11.82
C GLY A 34 7.42 -50.87 12.88
N LEU A 35 7.80 -50.17 13.97
CA LEU A 35 8.06 -50.69 15.33
C LEU A 35 8.46 -49.56 16.32
N LEU A 36 8.06 -49.76 17.58
CA LEU A 36 8.19 -48.91 18.78
C LEU A 36 9.59 -48.86 19.40
N GLY A 37 9.89 -47.81 20.18
CA GLY A 37 10.96 -47.83 21.21
C GLY A 37 11.27 -46.48 21.88
N LEU A 38 10.92 -46.35 23.17
CA LEU A 38 11.28 -45.26 24.10
C LEU A 38 12.80 -45.27 24.42
N PHE A 39 13.41 -44.09 24.70
CA PHE A 39 14.24 -43.77 25.89
C PHE A 39 15.06 -42.46 25.71
N SER A 40 14.97 -41.60 26.73
CA SER A 40 15.92 -40.59 27.29
C SER A 40 17.09 -40.02 26.46
N VAL A 41 17.14 -38.68 26.47
CA VAL A 41 18.22 -37.77 25.99
C VAL A 41 19.52 -37.95 26.79
N PRO A 42 20.69 -37.83 26.13
CA PRO A 42 21.57 -36.73 26.53
C PRO A 42 22.14 -35.94 25.34
N SER A 43 22.42 -34.68 25.65
CA SER A 43 23.16 -33.67 24.92
C SER A 43 24.47 -34.19 24.31
N ASP A 44 24.52 -34.28 22.99
CA ASP A 44 25.66 -33.91 22.12
C ASP A 44 25.33 -34.39 20.71
N LEU A 45 24.93 -33.47 19.83
CA LEU A 45 24.95 -33.72 18.39
C LEU A 45 25.03 -32.37 17.67
N LEU A 46 26.26 -32.05 17.29
CA LEU A 46 26.65 -31.51 15.99
C LEU A 46 25.48 -31.24 15.05
N ALA A 47 25.48 -30.03 14.50
CA ALA A 47 24.82 -29.61 13.27
C ALA A 47 24.60 -30.76 12.27
N GLN A 48 23.51 -31.49 12.44
CA GLN A 48 22.95 -32.29 11.37
C GLN A 48 22.03 -31.35 10.60
N SER A 49 22.57 -30.81 9.51
CA SER A 49 21.78 -30.28 8.41
C SER A 49 20.70 -31.32 8.07
N LYS A 50 19.47 -31.10 8.53
CA LYS A 50 18.34 -31.94 8.17
C LYS A 50 18.22 -31.90 6.65
N LYS A 51 18.41 -33.06 6.04
CA LYS A 51 18.38 -33.29 4.59
C LYS A 51 17.18 -32.59 3.96
N ALA A 52 17.42 -31.95 2.83
CA ALA A 52 16.38 -31.40 1.97
C ALA A 52 15.35 -32.49 1.63
N VAL A 53 14.10 -32.30 2.05
CA VAL A 53 12.98 -33.10 1.56
C VAL A 53 12.61 -32.54 0.20
N THR A 54 12.91 -33.29 -0.86
CA THR A 54 12.48 -33.01 -2.23
C THR A 54 11.02 -33.37 -2.39
N TRP A 55 10.15 -32.37 -2.54
CA TRP A 55 8.80 -32.54 -3.08
C TRP A 55 8.85 -32.29 -4.59
N GLY A 56 8.72 -33.36 -5.39
CA GLY A 56 8.45 -33.27 -6.83
C GLY A 56 9.50 -32.55 -7.69
N GLY A 57 10.79 -32.54 -7.31
CA GLY A 57 11.85 -31.90 -8.10
C GLY A 57 11.90 -30.37 -8.02
N LEU A 58 11.06 -29.75 -7.18
CA LEU A 58 11.16 -28.35 -6.83
C LEU A 58 12.13 -28.21 -5.64
N THR A 59 13.20 -27.43 -5.81
CA THR A 59 14.00 -26.94 -4.69
C THR A 59 13.07 -26.29 -3.67
N LYS A 60 13.19 -26.64 -2.37
CA LYS A 60 12.44 -26.00 -1.29
C LYS A 60 12.58 -24.47 -1.42
N ALA A 61 11.49 -23.78 -1.72
CA ALA A 61 11.48 -22.31 -1.77
C ALA A 61 11.78 -21.68 -0.40
N PHE A 62 11.52 -22.43 0.68
CA PHE A 62 11.74 -22.00 2.06
C PHE A 62 12.77 -22.89 2.76
N THR A 63 13.77 -22.25 3.37
CA THR A 63 14.88 -22.90 4.08
C THR A 63 14.74 -22.87 5.61
N PHE A 64 13.64 -22.33 6.13
CA PHE A 64 13.36 -22.21 7.56
C PHE A 64 12.13 -23.03 7.97
N GLU A 65 12.05 -23.38 9.25
CA GLU A 65 10.86 -24.00 9.85
C GLU A 65 9.86 -22.90 10.25
N SER A 66 8.56 -23.12 9.99
CA SER A 66 7.51 -22.18 10.37
C SER A 66 7.50 -21.95 11.88
N VAL A 67 7.30 -20.69 12.29
CA VAL A 67 7.09 -20.35 13.71
C VAL A 67 5.67 -20.71 14.14
N PRO A 68 5.45 -21.13 15.40
CA PRO A 68 4.12 -21.34 15.93
C PRO A 68 3.38 -20.02 16.13
N LEU A 69 2.04 -20.09 16.17
CA LEU A 69 1.20 -18.95 16.53
C LEU A 69 1.57 -18.45 17.94
N SER A 70 1.85 -17.15 18.08
CA SER A 70 2.00 -16.50 19.40
C SER A 70 0.61 -16.21 19.96
N GLN A 71 0.35 -16.59 21.21
CA GLN A 71 -0.97 -16.43 21.83
C GLN A 71 -1.17 -15.11 22.60
N SER A 72 -0.13 -14.30 22.84
CA SER A 72 -0.24 -13.01 23.56
C SER A 72 1.10 -12.36 23.98
N ARG A 73 2.27 -12.80 23.48
CA ARG A 73 3.54 -12.19 23.90
C ARG A 73 3.79 -10.90 23.13
N ASP A 74 4.02 -9.80 23.85
CA ASP A 74 4.53 -8.53 23.30
C ASP A 74 6.03 -8.65 22.96
N ASN A 75 6.34 -9.50 21.97
CA ASN A 75 7.69 -9.77 21.50
C ASN A 75 7.68 -10.34 20.07
N ILE A 76 8.79 -10.21 19.36
CA ILE A 76 8.99 -10.75 18.01
C ILE A 76 9.50 -12.20 18.09
N SER A 77 8.75 -13.13 17.51
CA SER A 77 9.13 -14.55 17.39
C SER A 77 9.67 -14.85 15.99
N LEU A 78 10.85 -15.45 15.91
CA LEU A 78 11.55 -15.73 14.64
C LEU A 78 11.91 -17.22 14.50
N PRO A 79 12.10 -17.72 13.28
CA PRO A 79 12.70 -19.04 13.07
C PRO A 79 14.09 -19.14 13.71
N MET A 80 14.49 -20.36 14.07
CA MET A 80 15.82 -20.61 14.64
C MET A 80 16.92 -20.09 13.70
N GLY A 81 17.89 -19.37 14.27
CA GLY A 81 19.02 -18.77 13.54
C GLY A 81 18.78 -17.36 13.02
N TYR A 82 17.56 -16.81 13.18
CA TYR A 82 17.24 -15.42 12.86
C TYR A 82 17.32 -14.52 14.09
N ARG A 83 17.56 -13.23 13.85
CA ARG A 83 17.58 -12.16 14.85
C ARG A 83 16.91 -10.91 14.29
N TRP A 84 16.45 -10.04 15.16
CA TRP A 84 15.88 -8.73 14.80
C TRP A 84 16.54 -7.62 15.62
N SER A 85 16.37 -6.38 15.14
CA SER A 85 16.74 -5.17 15.84
C SER A 85 15.84 -4.02 15.41
N VAL A 86 15.55 -3.09 16.32
CA VAL A 86 14.90 -1.82 15.95
C VAL A 86 15.91 -0.99 15.15
N VAL A 87 15.50 -0.52 13.97
CA VAL A 87 16.29 0.41 13.14
C VAL A 87 15.94 1.86 13.48
N ALA A 88 14.63 2.15 13.55
CA ALA A 88 14.07 3.38 14.07
C ALA A 88 12.67 3.11 14.63
N ALA A 89 12.25 3.92 15.59
CA ALA A 89 10.90 4.01 16.10
C ALA A 89 10.29 5.39 15.80
N TRP A 90 8.98 5.54 15.98
CA TRP A 90 8.34 6.86 15.99
C TRP A 90 9.08 7.81 16.95
N GLY A 91 9.33 9.04 16.51
CA GLY A 91 9.97 10.05 17.33
C GLY A 91 11.50 10.00 17.32
N ASP A 92 12.11 8.97 16.72
CA ASP A 92 13.56 8.94 16.50
C ASP A 92 14.00 10.02 15.52
N PRO A 93 15.24 10.53 15.63
CA PRO A 93 15.77 11.51 14.71
C PRO A 93 16.01 10.94 13.31
N ILE A 94 15.51 11.61 12.26
CA ILE A 94 15.68 11.14 10.87
C ILE A 94 17.14 11.13 10.37
N ASN A 95 18.03 11.82 11.08
CA ASN A 95 19.45 11.95 10.75
C ASN A 95 20.39 11.35 11.82
N GLY A 96 19.83 10.64 12.82
CA GLY A 96 20.62 10.06 13.91
C GLY A 96 21.28 11.06 14.87
N LYS A 97 21.00 12.36 14.74
CA LYS A 97 21.63 13.44 15.53
C LYS A 97 20.65 14.23 16.41
N PHE A 98 19.40 14.39 15.99
CA PHE A 98 18.39 15.07 16.81
C PHE A 98 18.05 14.24 18.06
N PRO A 99 17.53 14.86 19.14
CA PRO A 99 17.04 14.10 20.28
C PRO A 99 15.87 13.18 19.89
N HIS A 100 15.85 11.99 20.49
CA HIS A 100 14.66 11.14 20.52
C HIS A 100 13.49 11.89 21.16
N ILE A 101 12.27 11.52 20.78
CA ILE A 101 11.06 11.99 21.46
C ILE A 101 11.13 11.65 22.95
N SER A 102 10.72 12.60 23.80
CA SER A 102 10.63 12.38 25.23
C SER A 102 9.41 11.52 25.58
N TYR A 103 9.49 10.82 26.70
CA TYR A 103 8.38 10.00 27.20
C TYR A 103 7.11 10.79 27.52
N ASP A 104 7.23 12.08 27.79
CA ASP A 104 6.11 12.99 28.04
C ASP A 104 5.53 13.58 26.74
N VAL A 105 6.11 13.25 25.57
CA VAL A 105 5.70 13.68 24.22
C VAL A 105 5.43 15.18 24.10
N ASN A 106 6.17 16.01 24.84
CA ASN A 106 5.99 17.46 24.92
C ASN A 106 6.59 18.23 23.73
N GLU A 107 7.19 17.53 22.75
CA GLU A 107 7.77 18.15 21.56
C GLU A 107 6.75 18.87 20.70
N SER A 108 7.20 19.97 20.09
CA SER A 108 6.41 20.76 19.15
C SER A 108 6.26 20.08 17.79
N ALA A 109 5.34 20.58 16.98
CA ALA A 109 5.14 20.15 15.61
C ALA A 109 6.41 20.28 14.75
N GLN A 110 7.23 21.31 14.98
CA GLN A 110 8.48 21.52 14.24
C GLN A 110 9.52 20.43 14.58
N LYS A 111 9.57 19.97 15.83
CA LYS A 111 10.43 18.83 16.21
C LYS A 111 9.93 17.53 15.63
N GLN A 112 8.61 17.28 15.69
CA GLN A 112 8.00 16.10 15.05
C GLN A 112 8.29 16.06 13.54
N ALA A 113 8.38 17.21 12.87
CA ALA A 113 8.77 17.33 11.46
C ALA A 113 10.26 17.01 11.18
N MET A 114 11.07 16.77 12.21
CA MET A 114 12.47 16.34 12.13
C MET A 114 12.70 14.93 12.69
N GLN A 115 11.62 14.24 13.07
CA GLN A 115 11.61 12.89 13.65
C GLN A 115 10.89 11.92 12.71
N PHE A 116 11.08 10.62 12.88
CA PHE A 116 10.23 9.62 12.24
C PHE A 116 8.76 9.84 12.67
N GLY A 117 7.83 9.65 11.73
CA GLY A 117 6.40 9.77 12.00
C GLY A 117 5.83 8.57 12.75
N MET A 118 4.50 8.56 12.93
CA MET A 118 3.78 7.48 13.59
C MET A 118 3.31 6.43 12.58
N HIS A 119 3.15 5.18 13.06
CA HIS A 119 2.60 4.06 12.28
C HIS A 119 3.31 3.87 10.95
N HIS A 120 4.54 3.36 11.05
CA HIS A 120 5.36 3.04 9.88
C HIS A 120 4.66 1.99 9.04
N ASP A 121 4.59 2.23 7.73
CA ASP A 121 3.94 1.33 6.79
C ASP A 121 4.87 1.03 5.60
N GLY A 122 4.40 1.20 4.36
CA GLY A 122 5.13 0.93 3.13
C GLY A 122 6.52 1.53 3.18
N CYS A 123 7.51 0.75 2.72
CA CYS A 123 8.89 1.19 2.72
C CYS A 123 9.72 0.56 1.61
N ALA A 124 10.85 1.22 1.29
CA ALA A 124 11.83 0.71 0.36
C ALA A 124 13.25 1.12 0.77
N PHE A 125 14.22 0.29 0.40
CA PHE A 125 15.64 0.57 0.58
C PHE A 125 16.31 0.85 -0.77
N PHE A 126 16.97 2.00 -0.88
CA PHE A 126 17.72 2.44 -2.04
C PHE A 126 19.21 2.45 -1.70
N GLU A 127 19.92 1.42 -2.16
CA GLU A 127 21.37 1.27 -1.96
C GLU A 127 22.16 2.49 -2.47
N ASP A 128 23.20 2.89 -1.74
CA ASP A 128 24.21 3.81 -2.28
C ASP A 128 24.97 3.14 -3.42
N ALA A 129 25.39 3.91 -4.43
CA ALA A 129 25.98 3.37 -5.67
C ALA A 129 27.13 2.36 -5.46
N ASN A 130 27.89 2.49 -4.37
CA ASN A 130 29.03 1.66 -4.04
C ASN A 130 28.87 0.88 -2.72
N SER A 131 27.66 0.74 -2.18
CA SER A 131 27.44 0.06 -0.91
C SER A 131 26.16 -0.77 -0.89
N LYS A 132 26.29 -2.03 -0.48
CA LYS A 132 25.16 -2.93 -0.17
C LYS A 132 24.72 -2.87 1.28
N THR A 133 25.47 -2.12 2.09
CA THR A 133 25.30 -2.02 3.55
C THR A 133 25.06 -0.58 3.98
N LYS A 134 24.77 0.32 3.04
CA LYS A 134 24.44 1.72 3.28
C LYS A 134 23.53 2.22 2.16
N GLY A 135 22.53 3.01 2.50
CA GLY A 135 21.61 3.59 1.54
C GLY A 135 20.50 4.37 2.21
N LEU A 136 19.50 4.73 1.42
CA LEU A 136 18.32 5.44 1.87
C LEU A 136 17.20 4.46 2.21
N TRP A 137 16.67 4.56 3.41
CA TRP A 137 15.40 3.95 3.79
C TRP A 137 14.32 5.02 3.67
N VAL A 138 13.34 4.74 2.82
CA VAL A 138 12.16 5.57 2.62
C VAL A 138 10.98 4.83 3.20
N VAL A 139 10.27 5.44 4.15
CA VAL A 139 9.20 4.79 4.91
C VAL A 139 8.01 5.74 5.11
N ASN A 140 6.82 5.23 4.86
CA ASN A 140 5.56 5.92 5.06
C ASN A 140 5.17 5.98 6.55
N HIS A 141 4.32 6.95 6.88
CA HIS A 141 3.71 7.16 8.20
C HIS A 141 2.22 7.38 7.97
N GLU A 142 1.44 6.33 8.19
CA GLU A 142 0.07 6.24 7.67
C GLU A 142 -0.90 7.10 8.49
N TYR A 143 -0.91 6.94 9.81
CA TYR A 143 -1.84 7.64 10.69
C TYR A 143 -1.21 8.03 12.02
N THR A 144 -2.00 8.64 12.92
CA THR A 144 -1.59 8.97 14.28
C THR A 144 -2.57 8.43 15.30
N ASP A 145 -2.04 7.90 16.41
CA ASP A 145 -2.80 7.81 17.65
C ASP A 145 -2.64 9.14 18.40
N ASP A 146 -3.50 10.12 18.13
CA ASP A 146 -3.38 11.45 18.74
C ASP A 146 -3.53 11.41 20.27
N GLY A 147 -4.19 10.39 20.82
CA GLY A 147 -4.19 10.14 22.27
C GLY A 147 -2.81 9.89 22.87
N LEU A 148 -1.85 9.39 22.07
CA LEU A 148 -0.46 9.14 22.46
C LEU A 148 0.51 10.22 21.95
N LEU A 149 0.15 10.94 20.89
CA LEU A 149 1.01 11.98 20.30
C LEU A 149 1.08 13.26 21.15
N HIS A 150 0.07 13.49 21.98
CA HIS A 150 -0.07 14.71 22.79
C HIS A 150 -0.08 14.37 24.29
N PRO A 151 0.61 15.17 25.13
CA PRO A 151 0.75 14.91 26.57
C PRO A 151 -0.59 14.80 27.32
N GLU A 152 -1.56 15.61 26.91
CA GLU A 152 -2.91 15.65 27.47
C GLU A 152 -3.92 14.83 26.64
N GLY A 153 -3.42 13.99 25.73
CA GLY A 153 -4.19 13.29 24.71
C GLY A 153 -5.09 14.23 23.92
N MET A 154 -6.32 13.80 23.68
CA MET A 154 -7.32 14.57 22.91
C MET A 154 -8.02 15.68 23.70
N ARG A 155 -7.67 15.89 24.98
CA ARG A 155 -8.41 16.78 25.90
C ARG A 155 -8.13 18.26 25.64
N VAL A 156 -6.86 18.61 25.45
CA VAL A 156 -6.42 19.95 25.04
C VAL A 156 -6.15 19.92 23.55
N TRP A 157 -6.93 20.67 22.77
CA TRP A 157 -6.86 20.65 21.32
C TRP A 157 -6.76 22.05 20.73
N GLY A 158 -5.91 22.20 19.72
CA GLY A 158 -5.63 23.49 19.10
C GLY A 158 -4.78 23.35 17.86
N LYS A 159 -4.39 24.48 17.27
CA LYS A 159 -3.60 24.53 16.04
C LYS A 159 -2.27 23.79 16.16
N GLU A 160 -1.60 23.87 17.31
CA GLU A 160 -0.33 23.17 17.51
C GLU A 160 -0.50 21.65 17.48
N GLN A 161 -1.52 21.11 18.16
CA GLN A 161 -1.83 19.69 18.16
C GLN A 161 -2.16 19.19 16.75
N VAL A 162 -3.00 19.93 16.01
CA VAL A 162 -3.29 19.63 14.60
C VAL A 162 -2.03 19.66 13.75
N THR A 163 -1.17 20.66 13.90
CA THR A 163 0.07 20.78 13.13
C THR A 163 1.04 19.64 13.48
N LYS A 164 1.13 19.22 14.75
CA LYS A 164 1.96 18.09 15.18
C LYS A 164 1.43 16.76 14.64
N SER A 165 0.10 16.57 14.67
CA SER A 165 -0.58 15.43 14.04
C SER A 165 -0.24 15.36 12.54
N GLN A 166 -0.39 16.46 11.80
CA GLN A 166 0.00 16.55 10.39
C GLN A 166 1.51 16.32 10.16
N ALA A 167 2.36 16.75 11.10
CA ALA A 167 3.81 16.53 11.05
C ALA A 167 4.21 15.07 11.31
N ALA A 168 3.36 14.28 11.97
CA ALA A 168 3.60 12.86 12.23
C ALA A 168 3.16 11.94 11.07
N HIS A 169 2.39 12.45 10.10
CA HIS A 169 2.03 11.74 8.87
C HIS A 169 3.09 11.91 7.77
N GLY A 170 2.95 11.15 6.68
CA GLY A 170 3.68 11.39 5.44
C GLY A 170 4.78 10.37 5.17
N VAL A 171 5.99 10.84 4.88
CA VAL A 171 7.14 9.99 4.51
C VAL A 171 8.40 10.47 5.22
N THR A 172 9.23 9.52 5.67
CA THR A 172 10.60 9.76 6.10
C THR A 172 11.56 9.20 5.06
N VAL A 173 12.54 10.00 4.66
CA VAL A 173 13.76 9.57 3.97
C VAL A 173 14.89 9.67 4.99
N ALA A 174 15.55 8.56 5.30
CA ALA A 174 16.67 8.52 6.23
C ALA A 174 17.83 7.71 5.64
N HIS A 175 19.07 8.07 5.97
CA HIS A 175 20.19 7.18 5.68
C HIS A 175 20.26 6.10 6.76
N ILE A 176 20.40 4.84 6.33
CA ILE A 176 20.71 3.74 7.24
C ILE A 176 21.98 3.03 6.81
N GLN A 177 22.73 2.53 7.79
CA GLN A 177 23.96 1.80 7.55
C GLN A 177 24.01 0.55 8.43
N LYS A 178 24.52 -0.54 7.85
CA LYS A 178 24.82 -1.77 8.59
C LYS A 178 26.18 -1.62 9.26
N SER A 179 26.20 -1.72 10.57
CA SER A 179 27.41 -1.69 11.39
C SER A 179 28.22 -2.99 11.26
N SER A 180 29.43 -2.99 11.82
CA SER A 180 30.33 -4.16 11.84
C SER A 180 29.75 -5.37 12.60
N THR A 181 28.84 -5.14 13.56
CA THR A 181 28.11 -6.21 14.28
C THR A 181 26.93 -6.76 13.47
N GLY A 182 26.65 -6.14 12.32
CA GLY A 182 25.59 -6.52 11.39
C GLY A 182 24.21 -5.98 11.77
N MET A 183 24.14 -4.95 12.61
CA MET A 183 22.94 -4.22 13.00
C MET A 183 22.75 -3.01 12.07
N TRP A 184 21.52 -2.68 11.71
CA TRP A 184 21.24 -1.46 10.94
C TRP A 184 20.92 -0.30 11.88
N GLU A 185 21.44 0.88 11.58
CA GLU A 185 21.22 2.10 12.36
C GLU A 185 20.97 3.29 11.44
N VAL A 186 20.18 4.26 11.93
CA VAL A 186 20.02 5.56 11.27
C VAL A 186 21.32 6.34 11.42
N VAL A 187 21.84 6.84 10.30
CA VAL A 187 23.06 7.64 10.25
C VAL A 187 22.78 9.00 9.62
N ASP A 188 23.65 9.96 9.89
CA ASP A 188 23.57 11.27 9.27
C ASP A 188 23.86 11.17 7.76
N GLY A 189 23.20 12.03 6.99
CA GLY A 189 23.43 12.15 5.57
C GLY A 189 22.58 13.23 4.91
N PRO A 190 22.99 13.74 3.74
CA PRO A 190 22.45 14.97 3.16
C PRO A 190 21.01 14.83 2.64
N TYR A 191 20.51 13.60 2.52
CA TYR A 191 19.20 13.29 1.96
C TYR A 191 18.12 13.07 3.03
N ALA A 192 18.48 13.18 4.32
CA ALA A 192 17.52 13.02 5.40
C ALA A 192 16.39 14.06 5.30
N ARG A 193 15.14 13.62 5.27
CA ARG A 193 13.99 14.48 4.96
C ARG A 193 12.69 13.92 5.51
N ARG A 194 11.83 14.81 6.01
CA ARG A 194 10.39 14.56 6.18
C ARG A 194 9.59 15.18 5.05
N VAL A 195 8.59 14.42 4.58
CA VAL A 195 7.44 14.91 3.83
C VAL A 195 6.25 14.73 4.77
N THR A 196 5.47 15.79 5.00
CA THR A 196 4.42 15.86 6.03
C THR A 196 3.06 16.22 5.43
N GLY A 197 2.01 16.22 6.25
CA GLY A 197 0.65 16.67 5.89
C GLY A 197 0.50 18.15 5.50
N TYR A 198 1.60 18.90 5.47
CA TYR A 198 1.66 20.30 5.00
C TYR A 198 2.87 20.59 4.09
N SER A 199 3.64 19.58 3.70
CA SER A 199 4.75 19.77 2.76
C SER A 199 4.23 20.11 1.36
N PRO A 200 4.81 21.10 0.65
CA PRO A 200 4.33 21.48 -0.68
C PRO A 200 4.60 20.36 -1.71
N CYS A 201 3.52 19.85 -2.31
CA CYS A 201 3.51 18.83 -3.34
C CYS A 201 3.05 19.45 -4.67
N ARG A 202 3.78 19.18 -5.75
CA ARG A 202 3.35 19.54 -7.11
C ARG A 202 2.27 18.59 -7.60
N VAL A 203 1.49 19.02 -8.58
CA VAL A 203 0.53 18.16 -9.29
C VAL A 203 0.97 18.01 -10.73
N SER A 204 1.01 16.78 -11.24
CA SER A 204 1.28 16.50 -12.65
C SER A 204 0.29 15.49 -13.23
N GLY A 205 0.26 15.39 -14.55
CA GLY A 205 -0.69 14.58 -15.31
C GLY A 205 -1.99 15.33 -15.64
N PRO A 206 -3.00 14.63 -16.20
CA PRO A 206 -4.12 15.26 -16.89
C PRO A 206 -5.06 16.10 -16.01
N ALA A 207 -5.07 15.89 -14.69
CA ALA A 207 -5.91 16.67 -13.78
C ALA A 207 -5.22 17.91 -13.21
N ALA A 208 -3.91 18.10 -13.45
CA ALA A 208 -3.17 19.26 -12.95
C ALA A 208 -3.78 20.57 -13.46
N GLY A 209 -4.09 21.49 -12.55
CA GLY A 209 -4.73 22.77 -12.86
C GLY A 209 -6.22 22.70 -13.24
N HIS A 210 -6.84 21.53 -13.17
CA HIS A 210 -8.27 21.37 -13.40
C HIS A 210 -9.08 22.14 -12.35
N ALA A 211 -10.28 22.62 -12.72
CA ALA A 211 -11.12 23.45 -11.85
C ALA A 211 -11.45 22.77 -10.50
N LEU A 212 -11.62 21.44 -10.51
CA LEU A 212 -11.89 20.64 -9.30
C LEU A 212 -10.70 20.51 -8.34
N LEU A 213 -9.49 20.93 -8.76
CA LEU A 213 -8.30 20.98 -7.91
C LEU A 213 -7.98 22.40 -7.42
N LYS A 214 -8.75 23.41 -7.81
CA LYS A 214 -8.51 24.81 -7.41
C LYS A 214 -9.16 25.10 -6.07
N THR A 215 -8.45 25.81 -5.21
CA THR A 215 -8.97 26.34 -3.94
C THR A 215 -8.67 27.84 -3.85
N ALA A 216 -9.20 28.52 -2.84
CA ALA A 216 -8.86 29.93 -2.62
C ALA A 216 -7.36 30.14 -2.37
N ALA A 217 -6.70 29.20 -1.69
CA ALA A 217 -5.27 29.25 -1.39
C ALA A 217 -4.38 28.79 -2.56
N ASP A 218 -4.92 28.00 -3.49
CA ASP A 218 -4.25 27.61 -4.74
C ASP A 218 -5.21 27.77 -5.93
N PRO A 219 -5.36 29.00 -6.46
CA PRO A 219 -6.21 29.27 -7.61
C PRO A 219 -5.73 28.64 -8.92
N GLN A 220 -4.47 28.18 -8.97
CA GLN A 220 -3.92 27.50 -10.14
C GLN A 220 -4.18 26.00 -10.11
N GLY A 221 -4.39 25.38 -8.94
CA GLY A 221 -4.67 23.95 -8.79
C GLY A 221 -3.45 23.07 -9.10
N GLN A 222 -2.25 23.56 -8.75
CA GLN A 222 -0.96 22.95 -9.11
C GLN A 222 -0.04 22.72 -7.91
N LEU A 223 -0.39 23.24 -6.73
CA LEU A 223 0.42 23.12 -5.51
C LEU A 223 -0.47 22.73 -4.33
N ILE A 224 -0.29 21.50 -3.84
CA ILE A 224 -1.08 20.92 -2.75
C ILE A 224 -0.21 20.83 -1.50
N LEU A 225 -0.73 21.28 -0.37
CA LEU A 225 -0.03 21.15 0.90
C LEU A 225 -0.30 19.77 1.49
N GLY A 226 0.69 18.90 1.36
CA GLY A 226 0.78 17.64 2.06
C GLY A 226 0.52 16.41 1.21
N THR A 227 0.89 15.29 1.83
CA THR A 227 0.41 13.96 1.53
C THR A 227 -0.02 13.30 2.84
N LEU A 228 -1.08 12.49 2.78
CA LEU A 228 -1.80 12.02 3.96
C LEU A 228 -2.15 10.55 3.79
N ASN A 229 -2.27 9.85 4.92
CA ASN A 229 -2.67 8.45 4.95
C ASN A 229 -1.85 7.59 3.98
N ASN A 230 -0.55 7.76 4.12
CA ASN A 230 0.45 7.11 3.29
C ASN A 230 0.52 5.64 3.71
N CYS A 231 -0.17 4.76 3.00
CA CYS A 231 -0.28 3.33 3.30
C CYS A 231 0.96 2.57 2.81
N ALA A 232 0.86 1.81 1.72
CA ALA A 232 1.97 1.08 1.13
C ALA A 232 2.77 1.90 0.10
N ASN A 233 3.51 1.21 -0.76
CA ASN A 233 4.48 1.86 -1.62
C ASN A 233 4.66 1.22 -3.00
N GLY A 234 5.50 1.87 -3.80
CA GLY A 234 6.05 1.38 -5.05
C GLY A 234 7.48 1.90 -5.27
N VAL A 235 8.24 1.23 -6.13
CA VAL A 235 9.60 1.66 -6.49
C VAL A 235 9.72 1.67 -8.00
N THR A 236 10.10 2.82 -8.56
CA THR A 236 10.27 2.94 -10.01
C THR A 236 11.66 2.45 -10.45
N PRO A 237 11.81 1.96 -11.69
CA PRO A 237 13.11 1.56 -12.23
C PRO A 237 14.03 2.75 -12.54
N TRP A 238 13.59 3.99 -12.34
CA TRP A 238 14.43 5.19 -12.38
C TRP A 238 14.79 5.72 -10.99
N GLY A 239 14.52 4.95 -9.93
CA GLY A 239 15.07 5.20 -8.59
C GLY A 239 14.26 6.19 -7.74
N THR A 240 12.98 6.40 -8.06
CA THR A 240 12.05 7.17 -7.25
C THR A 240 11.12 6.25 -6.44
N TYR A 241 10.57 6.81 -5.38
CA TYR A 241 9.65 6.15 -4.47
C TYR A 241 8.22 6.61 -4.74
N LEU A 242 7.26 5.69 -4.75
CA LEU A 242 5.84 5.99 -4.83
C LEU A 242 5.21 5.73 -3.46
N THR A 243 4.58 6.74 -2.88
CA THR A 243 3.73 6.62 -1.69
C THR A 243 2.26 6.77 -2.08
N CYS A 244 1.37 6.08 -1.39
CA CYS A 244 -0.02 5.94 -1.78
C CYS A 244 -0.94 6.53 -0.70
N GLU A 245 -1.80 7.47 -1.09
CA GLU A 245 -2.80 8.05 -0.19
C GLU A 245 -4.08 7.18 -0.19
N GLU A 246 -4.43 6.64 0.97
CA GLU A 246 -5.42 5.57 1.10
C GLU A 246 -6.73 6.07 1.73
N ASN A 247 -6.92 5.96 3.04
CA ASN A 247 -8.13 6.39 3.78
C ASN A 247 -8.27 7.92 3.96
N ILE A 248 -8.10 8.69 2.88
CA ILE A 248 -8.17 10.16 2.87
C ILE A 248 -9.52 10.71 3.33
N ASN A 249 -10.61 9.96 3.17
CA ASN A 249 -11.95 10.38 3.59
C ASN A 249 -12.07 10.56 5.11
N GLY A 250 -11.19 9.94 5.90
CA GLY A 250 -11.16 10.09 7.35
C GLY A 250 -10.73 11.47 7.84
N TYR A 251 -10.05 12.25 7.01
CA TYR A 251 -9.43 13.53 7.38
C TYR A 251 -10.31 14.74 7.10
N PHE A 252 -11.31 14.57 6.22
CA PHE A 252 -12.17 15.64 5.75
C PHE A 252 -13.57 15.51 6.35
N VAL A 253 -14.11 16.62 6.82
CA VAL A 253 -15.45 16.67 7.43
C VAL A 253 -16.34 17.62 6.66
N LYS A 254 -17.54 17.14 6.33
CA LYS A 254 -18.62 17.93 5.73
C LYS A 254 -19.88 17.85 6.58
N ILE A 255 -20.32 18.98 7.13
CA ILE A 255 -21.56 19.08 7.91
C ILE A 255 -22.77 19.12 6.98
N GLY A 256 -22.66 19.83 5.86
CA GLY A 256 -23.66 19.79 4.79
C GLY A 256 -23.79 18.40 4.17
N ALA A 257 -24.88 18.20 3.40
CA ALA A 257 -25.06 16.97 2.66
C ALA A 257 -23.92 16.78 1.63
N PRO A 258 -23.27 15.62 1.56
CA PRO A 258 -22.22 15.37 0.57
C PRO A 258 -22.77 15.34 -0.85
N THR A 259 -21.98 15.82 -1.81
CA THR A 259 -22.25 15.63 -3.24
C THR A 259 -22.13 14.14 -3.62
N LYS A 260 -22.54 13.78 -4.84
CA LYS A 260 -22.38 12.39 -5.33
C LYS A 260 -20.91 11.95 -5.34
N GLU A 261 -19.99 12.85 -5.71
CA GLU A 261 -18.54 12.59 -5.75
C GLU A 261 -17.98 12.41 -4.34
N GLU A 262 -18.33 13.31 -3.42
CA GLU A 262 -17.90 13.27 -2.02
C GLU A 262 -18.42 12.00 -1.30
N ALA A 263 -19.69 11.65 -1.52
CA ALA A 263 -20.30 10.45 -0.94
C ALA A 263 -19.64 9.17 -1.46
N ARG A 264 -19.24 9.13 -2.74
CA ARG A 264 -18.66 7.93 -3.37
C ARG A 264 -17.30 7.52 -2.78
N ILE A 265 -16.53 8.49 -2.30
CA ILE A 265 -15.26 8.25 -1.60
C ILE A 265 -15.43 8.18 -0.08
N GLY A 266 -16.65 8.38 0.44
CA GLY A 266 -16.97 8.20 1.87
C GLY A 266 -16.79 9.45 2.74
N ILE A 267 -16.83 10.66 2.18
CA ILE A 267 -16.86 11.91 2.97
C ILE A 267 -18.19 12.00 3.72
N ASN A 268 -18.12 12.40 4.99
CA ASN A 268 -19.27 12.53 5.87
C ASN A 268 -19.02 13.58 6.97
N ASN A 269 -19.96 13.72 7.89
CA ASN A 269 -19.90 14.71 8.98
C ASN A 269 -19.12 14.25 10.23
N LYS A 270 -18.52 13.06 10.21
CA LYS A 270 -17.78 12.49 11.35
C LYS A 270 -16.27 12.53 11.12
N GLY A 271 -15.81 12.18 9.92
CA GLY A 271 -14.41 11.83 9.70
C GLY A 271 -13.96 10.69 10.62
N PHE A 272 -12.67 10.59 10.89
CA PHE A 272 -12.08 9.57 11.79
C PHE A 272 -11.66 10.14 13.16
N GLY A 273 -12.07 11.37 13.48
CA GLY A 273 -11.85 11.96 14.81
C GLY A 273 -10.54 12.73 14.98
N TYR A 274 -9.80 13.01 13.91
CA TYR A 274 -8.59 13.86 13.93
C TYR A 274 -8.86 15.32 14.33
N ARG A 275 -10.08 15.81 14.13
CA ARG A 275 -10.51 17.18 14.48
C ARG A 275 -9.66 18.29 13.81
N TRP A 276 -9.01 18.00 12.68
CA TRP A 276 -8.19 18.98 11.97
C TRP A 276 -9.03 20.15 11.42
N GLN A 277 -10.24 19.88 10.95
CA GLN A 277 -11.19 20.86 10.42
C GLN A 277 -11.55 21.99 11.41
N GLU A 278 -11.34 21.76 12.71
CA GLU A 278 -11.60 22.76 13.76
C GLU A 278 -10.53 23.86 13.77
N PHE A 279 -9.31 23.59 13.29
CA PHE A 279 -8.16 24.49 13.36
C PHE A 279 -7.38 24.67 12.03
N ASP A 280 -7.74 23.91 11.00
CA ASP A 280 -7.23 24.03 9.63
C ASP A 280 -8.42 23.90 8.65
N GLU A 281 -8.85 25.03 8.08
CA GLU A 281 -10.04 25.12 7.22
C GLU A 281 -9.94 24.29 5.93
N ARG A 282 -8.73 23.86 5.54
CA ARG A 282 -8.55 22.93 4.41
C ARG A 282 -9.33 21.63 4.61
N PHE A 283 -9.43 21.16 5.85
CA PHE A 283 -10.10 19.90 6.18
C PHE A 283 -11.61 20.06 6.45
N ASN A 284 -12.11 21.30 6.42
CA ASN A 284 -13.53 21.60 6.47
C ASN A 284 -14.07 21.70 5.03
N VAL A 285 -14.81 20.68 4.60
CA VAL A 285 -15.31 20.57 3.22
C VAL A 285 -16.40 21.60 2.91
N ASP A 286 -17.15 22.09 3.90
CA ASP A 286 -18.12 23.16 3.68
C ASP A 286 -17.44 24.50 3.35
N LYS A 287 -16.21 24.71 3.82
CA LYS A 287 -15.40 25.91 3.54
C LYS A 287 -14.47 25.72 2.33
N THR A 288 -13.85 24.55 2.21
CA THR A 288 -12.86 24.23 1.17
C THR A 288 -13.26 22.98 0.38
N PRO A 289 -14.37 23.02 -0.40
CA PRO A 289 -14.99 21.82 -0.98
C PRO A 289 -14.11 21.06 -1.98
N ASN A 290 -13.14 21.73 -2.60
CA ASN A 290 -12.20 21.09 -3.53
C ASN A 290 -10.97 20.49 -2.86
N GLU A 291 -10.74 20.70 -1.56
CA GLU A 291 -9.57 20.13 -0.88
C GLU A 291 -9.56 18.60 -0.87
N PRO A 292 -10.69 17.88 -0.64
CA PRO A 292 -10.70 16.43 -0.76
C PRO A 292 -10.21 15.92 -2.12
N ASN A 293 -10.52 16.61 -3.22
CA ASN A 293 -10.10 16.23 -4.58
C ASN A 293 -8.57 16.28 -4.77
N ARG A 294 -7.86 16.99 -3.88
CA ARG A 294 -6.41 17.17 -3.90
C ARG A 294 -5.67 16.03 -3.16
N PHE A 295 -6.38 15.04 -2.64
CA PHE A 295 -5.83 13.85 -1.98
C PHE A 295 -6.43 12.55 -2.53
N GLY A 296 -5.82 11.40 -2.25
CA GLY A 296 -6.17 10.08 -2.79
C GLY A 296 -5.39 9.76 -4.06
N TRP A 297 -4.15 10.26 -4.16
CA TRP A 297 -3.28 10.08 -5.32
C TRP A 297 -2.05 9.24 -4.95
N VAL A 298 -1.46 8.58 -5.95
CA VAL A 298 -0.06 8.15 -5.85
C VAL A 298 0.84 9.38 -5.92
N VAL A 299 1.79 9.51 -4.99
CA VAL A 299 2.74 10.62 -4.90
C VAL A 299 4.16 10.09 -5.11
N GLU A 300 4.87 10.67 -6.07
CA GLU A 300 6.26 10.32 -6.39
C GLU A 300 7.25 11.22 -5.65
N ILE A 301 8.25 10.61 -5.05
CA ILE A 301 9.34 11.26 -4.30
C ILE A 301 10.67 10.80 -4.90
N ASP A 302 11.55 11.74 -5.22
CA ASP A 302 12.96 11.45 -5.46
C ASP A 302 13.69 11.43 -4.12
N PRO A 303 14.10 10.24 -3.62
CA PRO A 303 14.76 10.15 -2.32
C PRO A 303 16.16 10.77 -2.32
N ARG A 304 16.78 10.99 -3.49
CA ARG A 304 18.12 11.59 -3.63
C ARG A 304 18.09 13.09 -3.89
N ASN A 305 16.91 13.70 -3.97
CA ASN A 305 16.75 15.13 -4.11
C ASN A 305 15.90 15.70 -2.95
N PRO A 306 16.53 16.04 -1.81
CA PRO A 306 15.82 16.47 -0.61
C PRO A 306 15.10 17.82 -0.78
N HIS A 307 15.42 18.57 -1.84
CA HIS A 307 14.82 19.86 -2.15
C HIS A 307 13.71 19.77 -3.20
N ALA A 308 13.58 18.65 -3.92
CA ALA A 308 12.50 18.47 -4.90
C ALA A 308 11.16 18.30 -4.19
N ALA A 309 10.14 19.06 -4.61
CA ALA A 309 8.78 18.83 -4.15
C ALA A 309 8.29 17.43 -4.60
N PRO A 310 7.59 16.66 -3.73
CA PRO A 310 6.89 15.45 -4.17
C PRO A 310 5.87 15.80 -5.25
N THR A 311 5.53 14.83 -6.12
CA THR A 311 4.60 15.07 -7.24
C THR A 311 3.41 14.11 -7.18
N LYS A 312 2.19 14.64 -7.07
CA LYS A 312 0.95 13.85 -7.18
C LYS A 312 0.73 13.48 -8.65
N ARG A 313 0.68 12.18 -8.95
CA ARG A 313 0.62 11.62 -10.31
C ARG A 313 -0.83 11.35 -10.72
N THR A 314 -1.49 12.34 -11.30
CA THR A 314 -2.94 12.28 -11.52
C THR A 314 -3.37 11.29 -12.60
N ALA A 315 -2.48 10.89 -13.50
CA ALA A 315 -2.78 9.89 -14.53
C ALA A 315 -3.05 8.48 -13.96
N LEU A 316 -2.64 8.23 -12.72
CA LEU A 316 -2.86 6.96 -12.01
C LEU A 316 -4.27 6.89 -11.37
N GLY A 317 -5.05 7.98 -11.43
CA GLY A 317 -6.41 8.05 -10.90
C GLY A 317 -6.47 8.31 -9.39
N ARG A 318 -7.63 8.76 -8.94
CA ARG A 318 -7.90 9.11 -7.54
C ARG A 318 -8.86 8.12 -6.88
N PHE A 319 -8.38 7.48 -5.82
CA PHE A 319 -9.11 6.53 -4.99
C PHE A 319 -8.29 6.25 -3.71
N LYS A 320 -8.61 5.20 -2.94
CA LYS A 320 -7.87 4.84 -1.72
C LYS A 320 -6.75 3.87 -2.09
N HIS A 321 -5.63 4.41 -2.53
CA HIS A 321 -4.52 3.58 -3.02
C HIS A 321 -3.86 2.85 -1.86
N GLU A 322 -3.85 1.52 -1.88
CA GLU A 322 -2.99 0.76 -0.97
C GLU A 322 -1.52 0.96 -1.36
N GLY A 323 -1.16 0.46 -2.55
CA GLY A 323 0.22 0.39 -3.06
C GLY A 323 0.27 0.55 -4.58
N ALA A 324 1.48 0.73 -5.12
CA ALA A 324 1.70 1.02 -6.54
C ALA A 324 2.81 0.13 -7.11
N GLU A 325 2.47 -1.10 -7.48
CA GLU A 325 3.45 -2.07 -7.96
C GLU A 325 3.86 -1.78 -9.40
N VAL A 326 5.14 -1.41 -9.59
CA VAL A 326 5.69 -1.00 -10.89
C VAL A 326 6.37 -2.17 -11.59
N THR A 327 6.05 -2.37 -12.86
CA THR A 327 6.74 -3.33 -13.73
C THR A 327 6.91 -2.77 -15.14
N ILE A 328 7.78 -3.41 -15.93
CA ILE A 328 7.98 -3.06 -17.34
C ILE A 328 7.35 -4.16 -18.20
N ALA A 329 6.42 -3.75 -19.06
CA ALA A 329 5.80 -4.63 -20.04
C ALA A 329 6.81 -5.09 -21.10
N LYS A 330 6.48 -6.18 -21.82
CA LYS A 330 7.34 -6.74 -22.89
C LYS A 330 7.70 -5.72 -23.98
N ASP A 331 6.81 -4.79 -24.27
CA ASP A 331 7.02 -3.72 -25.25
C ASP A 331 7.84 -2.52 -24.74
N GLY A 332 8.22 -2.53 -23.46
CA GLY A 332 9.04 -1.52 -22.80
C GLY A 332 8.25 -0.40 -22.11
N ARG A 333 6.91 -0.42 -22.13
CA ARG A 333 6.10 0.56 -21.38
C ARG A 333 6.06 0.22 -19.89
N VAL A 334 5.90 1.26 -19.07
CA VAL A 334 5.72 1.14 -17.63
C VAL A 334 4.29 0.73 -17.35
N VAL A 335 4.12 -0.23 -16.45
CA VAL A 335 2.83 -0.66 -15.92
C VAL A 335 2.84 -0.46 -14.41
N VAL A 336 1.75 0.10 -13.88
CA VAL A 336 1.55 0.23 -12.43
C VAL A 336 0.24 -0.46 -12.06
N TYR A 337 0.29 -1.46 -11.18
CA TYR A 337 -0.90 -2.11 -10.63
C TYR A 337 -1.23 -1.52 -9.25
N MET A 338 -2.50 -1.24 -9.00
CA MET A 338 -2.96 -0.53 -7.80
C MET A 338 -4.26 -1.17 -7.28
N GLY A 339 -4.31 -1.42 -5.97
CA GLY A 339 -5.54 -1.79 -5.26
C GLY A 339 -6.23 -0.55 -4.71
N ASP A 340 -7.56 -0.58 -4.70
CA ASP A 340 -8.41 0.39 -4.00
C ASP A 340 -8.98 -0.27 -2.75
N ASP A 341 -8.40 0.01 -1.57
CA ASP A 341 -8.76 -0.72 -0.35
C ASP A 341 -10.04 -0.16 0.28
N GLN A 342 -11.16 -0.68 -0.22
CA GLN A 342 -12.45 -0.63 0.46
C GLN A 342 -13.34 -1.77 -0.07
N ALA A 343 -14.26 -2.24 0.77
CA ALA A 343 -15.15 -3.33 0.42
C ALA A 343 -15.97 -3.00 -0.84
N GLY A 344 -15.82 -3.82 -1.89
CA GLY A 344 -16.52 -3.69 -3.16
C GLY A 344 -15.93 -2.66 -4.12
N GLU A 345 -14.72 -2.16 -3.86
CA GLU A 345 -13.97 -1.34 -4.81
C GLU A 345 -13.08 -2.20 -5.71
N TYR A 346 -12.10 -1.62 -6.40
CA TYR A 346 -11.57 -2.20 -7.62
C TYR A 346 -10.05 -2.42 -7.62
N VAL A 347 -9.59 -3.21 -8.59
CA VAL A 347 -8.17 -3.31 -8.96
C VAL A 347 -7.95 -2.50 -10.24
N TYR A 348 -6.94 -1.64 -10.23
CA TYR A 348 -6.58 -0.76 -11.33
C TYR A 348 -5.22 -1.13 -11.93
N ARG A 349 -5.03 -0.74 -13.20
CA ARG A 349 -3.76 -0.85 -13.92
C ARG A 349 -3.53 0.40 -14.74
N TYR A 350 -2.41 1.07 -14.55
CA TYR A 350 -1.94 2.14 -15.44
C TYR A 350 -0.91 1.59 -16.44
N VAL A 351 -0.94 2.09 -17.67
CA VAL A 351 0.10 1.82 -18.68
C VAL A 351 0.58 3.14 -19.28
N SER A 352 1.88 3.41 -19.21
CA SER A 352 2.47 4.64 -19.74
C SER A 352 2.35 4.71 -21.26
N LYS A 353 2.28 5.92 -21.81
CA LYS A 353 2.27 6.16 -23.27
C LYS A 353 3.64 5.93 -23.89
N LYS A 354 4.70 6.36 -23.20
CA LYS A 354 6.09 6.24 -23.65
C LYS A 354 6.77 5.05 -22.97
N LYS A 355 7.86 4.56 -23.58
CA LYS A 355 8.68 3.47 -23.05
C LYS A 355 9.63 3.96 -21.98
N TYR A 356 9.96 3.08 -21.03
CA TYR A 356 11.07 3.27 -20.12
C TYR A 356 12.40 3.26 -20.88
N LEU A 357 13.26 4.23 -20.58
CA LEU A 357 14.60 4.35 -21.15
C LEU A 357 15.64 4.21 -20.03
N PRO A 358 16.33 3.05 -19.91
CA PRO A 358 17.35 2.85 -18.87
C PRO A 358 18.39 3.98 -18.86
N GLY A 359 18.69 4.52 -17.66
CA GLY A 359 19.67 5.59 -17.47
C GLY A 359 19.20 7.01 -17.82
N ASN A 360 17.99 7.20 -18.36
CA ASN A 360 17.47 8.53 -18.69
C ASN A 360 16.43 9.01 -17.66
N ALA A 361 16.90 9.50 -16.51
CA ALA A 361 16.03 9.93 -15.42
C ALA A 361 15.07 11.07 -15.81
N GLU A 362 15.52 12.03 -16.64
CA GLU A 362 14.71 13.17 -17.08
C GLU A 362 13.51 12.71 -17.92
N HIS A 363 13.73 11.83 -18.90
CA HIS A 363 12.65 11.23 -19.69
C HIS A 363 11.72 10.39 -18.80
N ASN A 364 12.31 9.58 -17.92
CA ASN A 364 11.54 8.63 -17.12
C ASN A 364 10.64 9.33 -16.07
N ALA A 365 11.03 10.51 -15.58
CA ALA A 365 10.26 11.29 -14.63
C ALA A 365 8.89 11.77 -15.16
N GLN A 366 8.65 11.67 -16.47
CA GLN A 366 7.37 12.03 -17.12
C GLN A 366 6.49 10.80 -17.42
N LEU A 367 6.97 9.58 -17.19
CA LEU A 367 6.28 8.36 -17.62
C LEU A 367 4.98 8.07 -16.87
N LEU A 368 4.75 8.74 -15.74
CA LEU A 368 3.53 8.62 -14.93
C LEU A 368 2.53 9.77 -15.19
N ASP A 369 2.81 10.65 -16.14
CA ASP A 369 1.91 11.79 -16.48
C ASP A 369 1.09 11.55 -17.74
N GLU A 370 1.57 10.71 -18.66
CA GLU A 370 0.90 10.40 -19.92
C GLU A 370 0.75 8.89 -20.10
N GLY A 371 -0.49 8.40 -20.10
CA GLY A 371 -0.79 6.98 -20.26
C GLY A 371 -2.29 6.71 -20.20
N THR A 372 -2.64 5.45 -19.97
CA THR A 372 -4.03 5.02 -19.86
C THR A 372 -4.24 4.29 -18.54
N LEU A 373 -5.22 4.74 -17.77
CA LEU A 373 -5.72 4.03 -16.60
C LEU A 373 -6.77 3.01 -17.03
N PHE A 374 -6.69 1.81 -16.47
CA PHE A 374 -7.61 0.72 -16.67
C PHE A 374 -8.15 0.22 -15.34
N VAL A 375 -9.33 -0.40 -15.38
CA VAL A 375 -9.92 -1.10 -14.24
C VAL A 375 -10.23 -2.55 -14.61
N ALA A 376 -10.10 -3.46 -13.64
CA ALA A 376 -10.30 -4.88 -13.85
C ALA A 376 -11.79 -5.27 -13.95
N GLN A 377 -12.08 -6.17 -14.89
CA GLN A 377 -13.29 -6.98 -14.91
C GLN A 377 -12.87 -8.45 -14.88
N PHE A 378 -13.18 -9.15 -13.79
CA PHE A 378 -12.98 -10.59 -13.69
C PHE A 378 -14.19 -11.31 -14.29
N GLY A 379 -13.91 -12.23 -15.22
CA GLY A 379 -14.89 -13.03 -15.93
C GLY A 379 -15.04 -14.43 -15.34
N LYS A 380 -15.78 -15.27 -16.05
CA LYS A 380 -15.92 -16.70 -15.71
C LYS A 380 -14.69 -17.48 -16.15
N GLU A 381 -14.54 -18.68 -15.61
CA GLU A 381 -13.50 -19.65 -15.96
C GLU A 381 -12.08 -19.09 -15.80
N GLY A 382 -11.88 -18.23 -14.80
CA GLY A 382 -10.58 -17.60 -14.50
C GLY A 382 -10.10 -16.58 -15.55
N SER A 383 -10.97 -16.09 -16.42
CA SER A 383 -10.67 -15.02 -17.37
C SER A 383 -10.77 -13.63 -16.74
N GLY A 384 -10.18 -12.62 -17.39
CA GLY A 384 -10.34 -11.23 -16.98
C GLY A 384 -9.91 -10.25 -18.06
N THR A 385 -10.48 -9.06 -18.04
CA THR A 385 -10.20 -7.97 -18.99
C THR A 385 -9.87 -6.68 -18.26
N TRP A 386 -9.13 -5.82 -18.95
CA TRP A 386 -8.83 -4.46 -18.49
C TRP A 386 -9.64 -3.48 -19.32
N VAL A 387 -10.55 -2.75 -18.68
CA VAL A 387 -11.39 -1.74 -19.34
C VAL A 387 -10.74 -0.37 -19.21
N ALA A 388 -10.63 0.37 -20.30
CA ALA A 388 -9.94 1.67 -20.31
C ALA A 388 -10.85 2.76 -19.73
N LEU A 389 -10.31 3.58 -18.84
CA LEU A 389 -11.01 4.75 -18.28
C LEU A 389 -10.64 6.00 -19.08
N VAL A 390 -11.14 6.08 -20.31
CA VAL A 390 -10.81 7.13 -21.28
C VAL A 390 -12.06 7.91 -21.68
N HIS A 391 -11.98 9.23 -21.59
CA HIS A 391 -13.06 10.11 -22.04
C HIS A 391 -13.37 9.88 -23.53
N GLY A 392 -14.64 9.68 -23.88
CA GLY A 392 -15.09 9.34 -25.22
C GLY A 392 -15.14 7.84 -25.54
N GLN A 393 -14.74 6.96 -24.61
CA GLN A 393 -14.73 5.50 -24.80
C GLN A 393 -15.62 4.80 -23.76
N ASP A 394 -16.16 3.63 -24.09
CA ASP A 394 -16.99 2.80 -23.20
C ASP A 394 -18.13 3.57 -22.51
N GLY A 395 -18.67 4.58 -23.19
CA GLY A 395 -19.73 5.46 -22.71
C GLY A 395 -19.29 6.51 -21.68
N LEU A 396 -17.99 6.63 -21.36
CA LEU A 396 -17.43 7.69 -20.52
C LEU A 396 -17.39 9.03 -21.28
N THR A 397 -18.57 9.58 -21.56
CA THR A 397 -18.74 10.82 -22.31
C THR A 397 -19.43 11.89 -21.47
N LYS A 398 -19.36 13.14 -21.94
CA LYS A 398 -20.04 14.27 -21.31
C LYS A 398 -21.55 14.03 -21.15
N GLU A 399 -22.20 13.42 -22.14
CA GLU A 399 -23.64 13.11 -22.11
C GLU A 399 -24.00 12.16 -20.96
N ASN A 400 -23.05 11.31 -20.55
CA ASN A 400 -23.19 10.40 -19.41
C ASN A 400 -22.60 10.97 -18.11
N GLY A 401 -22.31 12.27 -18.07
CA GLY A 401 -21.85 12.97 -16.88
C GLY A 401 -20.34 12.90 -16.60
N PHE A 402 -19.53 12.52 -17.60
CA PHE A 402 -18.07 12.55 -17.54
C PHE A 402 -17.55 13.69 -18.41
N GLU A 403 -17.36 14.87 -17.82
CA GLU A 403 -17.07 16.10 -18.57
C GLU A 403 -15.80 16.05 -19.42
N ASP A 404 -14.73 15.46 -18.87
CA ASP A 404 -13.43 15.31 -19.51
C ASP A 404 -12.58 14.22 -18.82
N GLN A 405 -11.36 14.01 -19.32
CA GLN A 405 -10.42 13.03 -18.76
C GLN A 405 -10.00 13.37 -17.32
N ALA A 406 -9.90 14.66 -16.96
CA ALA A 406 -9.52 15.07 -15.61
C ALA A 406 -10.63 14.71 -14.61
N TYR A 407 -11.89 14.94 -14.96
CA TYR A 407 -13.05 14.51 -14.18
C TYR A 407 -13.06 13.00 -13.97
N ILE A 408 -12.79 12.20 -15.02
CA ILE A 408 -12.68 10.73 -14.92
C ILE A 408 -11.59 10.33 -13.91
N LEU A 409 -10.41 10.95 -13.96
CA LEU A 409 -9.31 10.59 -13.06
C LEU A 409 -9.56 11.01 -11.61
N ILE A 410 -10.14 12.21 -11.38
CA ILE A 410 -10.52 12.69 -10.05
C ILE A 410 -11.63 11.83 -9.43
N ASN A 411 -12.51 11.29 -10.27
CA ASN A 411 -13.66 10.48 -9.89
C ASN A 411 -13.57 9.05 -10.44
N ALA A 412 -12.37 8.45 -10.38
CA ALA A 412 -12.09 7.16 -11.03
C ALA A 412 -13.02 6.04 -10.57
N ARG A 413 -13.47 6.07 -9.32
CA ARG A 413 -14.51 5.19 -8.77
C ARG A 413 -15.85 5.29 -9.50
N LEU A 414 -16.33 6.51 -9.80
CA LEU A 414 -17.57 6.69 -10.58
C LEU A 414 -17.43 6.18 -12.02
N ALA A 415 -16.27 6.40 -12.64
CA ALA A 415 -15.99 5.88 -13.97
C ALA A 415 -15.93 4.34 -13.97
N ALA A 416 -15.29 3.74 -12.96
CA ALA A 416 -15.21 2.30 -12.77
C ALA A 416 -16.59 1.66 -12.54
N ASP A 417 -17.44 2.29 -11.73
CA ASP A 417 -18.84 1.87 -11.55
C ASP A 417 -19.58 1.84 -12.90
N PHE A 418 -19.42 2.91 -13.69
CA PHE A 418 -20.12 3.09 -14.97
C PHE A 418 -19.73 2.03 -15.99
N VAL A 419 -18.43 1.73 -16.09
CA VAL A 419 -17.93 0.65 -16.98
C VAL A 419 -18.10 -0.74 -16.37
N LYS A 420 -18.73 -0.87 -15.20
CA LYS A 420 -19.05 -2.13 -14.53
C LYS A 420 -17.80 -2.94 -14.17
N ALA A 421 -16.81 -2.30 -13.57
CA ALA A 421 -15.68 -2.99 -12.96
C ALA A 421 -16.16 -4.03 -11.92
N THR A 422 -15.35 -5.08 -11.68
CA THR A 422 -15.73 -6.14 -10.72
C THR A 422 -15.49 -5.66 -9.28
N PRO A 423 -16.51 -5.57 -8.41
CA PRO A 423 -16.32 -5.23 -6.99
C PRO A 423 -15.50 -6.30 -6.27
N MET A 424 -14.42 -5.90 -5.60
CA MET A 424 -13.43 -6.78 -4.99
C MET A 424 -13.51 -6.78 -3.46
N ASP A 425 -13.03 -7.87 -2.85
CA ASP A 425 -12.91 -7.99 -1.40
C ASP A 425 -11.67 -7.26 -0.86
N ARG A 426 -11.71 -5.92 -0.83
CA ARG A 426 -10.67 -5.05 -0.25
C ARG A 426 -9.27 -5.32 -0.83
N ALA A 427 -9.03 -4.76 -2.01
CA ALA A 427 -7.78 -4.93 -2.72
C ALA A 427 -6.67 -4.09 -2.06
N GLU A 428 -5.80 -4.77 -1.32
CA GLU A 428 -4.62 -4.20 -0.66
C GLU A 428 -3.40 -4.34 -1.59
N TRP A 429 -2.30 -4.94 -1.11
CA TRP A 429 -1.03 -4.99 -1.81
C TRP A 429 -1.11 -5.77 -3.12
N VAL A 430 -0.45 -5.24 -4.15
CA VAL A 430 -0.17 -5.95 -5.40
C VAL A 430 1.33 -6.23 -5.50
N THR A 431 1.72 -7.38 -6.03
CA THR A 431 3.13 -7.67 -6.37
C THR A 431 3.24 -8.43 -7.68
N VAL A 432 4.33 -8.19 -8.41
CA VAL A 432 4.64 -8.88 -9.67
C VAL A 432 5.81 -9.81 -9.48
N HIS A 433 5.63 -11.08 -9.84
CA HIS A 433 6.73 -12.05 -9.80
C HIS A 433 7.85 -11.59 -10.76
N PRO A 434 9.10 -11.44 -10.29
CA PRO A 434 10.15 -10.73 -11.03
C PRO A 434 10.51 -11.39 -12.37
N LYS A 435 10.40 -12.72 -12.45
CA LYS A 435 10.68 -13.52 -13.67
C LYS A 435 9.46 -13.82 -14.54
N THR A 436 8.45 -14.51 -13.99
CA THR A 436 7.26 -14.95 -14.75
C THR A 436 6.25 -13.84 -15.06
N LYS A 437 6.36 -12.68 -14.39
CA LYS A 437 5.45 -11.53 -14.50
C LYS A 437 3.99 -11.84 -14.17
N GLU A 438 3.74 -12.94 -13.45
CA GLU A 438 2.46 -13.18 -12.80
C GLU A 438 2.24 -12.12 -11.72
N VAL A 439 1.01 -11.66 -11.59
CA VAL A 439 0.62 -10.61 -10.65
C VAL A 439 -0.25 -11.21 -9.57
N TYR A 440 -0.07 -10.76 -8.35
CA TYR A 440 -0.74 -11.23 -7.14
C TYR A 440 -1.34 -10.04 -6.42
N VAL A 441 -2.60 -10.12 -6.01
CA VAL A 441 -3.28 -9.10 -5.18
C VAL A 441 -3.82 -9.75 -3.91
N ALA A 442 -3.58 -9.10 -2.77
CA ALA A 442 -4.24 -9.46 -1.52
C ALA A 442 -5.66 -8.90 -1.49
N LEU A 443 -6.63 -9.76 -1.19
CA LEU A 443 -8.03 -9.40 -0.98
C LEU A 443 -8.39 -9.69 0.48
N THR A 444 -8.28 -8.68 1.33
CA THR A 444 -8.05 -8.85 2.78
C THR A 444 -9.26 -9.39 3.55
N ASN A 445 -10.48 -8.98 3.16
CA ASN A 445 -11.76 -9.42 3.72
C ASN A 445 -12.91 -8.61 3.09
N ASN A 446 -14.14 -9.09 3.23
CA ASN A 446 -15.34 -8.34 2.92
C ASN A 446 -16.57 -8.95 3.62
N ALA A 447 -16.96 -8.36 4.76
CA ALA A 447 -18.16 -8.78 5.47
C ALA A 447 -19.46 -8.51 4.70
N LEU A 448 -19.43 -7.64 3.68
CA LEU A 448 -20.59 -7.26 2.85
C LEU A 448 -20.76 -8.16 1.61
N ARG A 449 -19.83 -9.09 1.35
CA ARG A 449 -19.92 -10.05 0.24
C ARG A 449 -21.10 -11.00 0.45
N GLY A 450 -21.85 -11.29 -0.60
CA GLY A 450 -23.10 -12.04 -0.58
C GLY A 450 -24.33 -11.25 -0.14
N ASP A 451 -24.16 -10.02 0.34
CA ASP A 451 -25.26 -9.11 0.71
C ASP A 451 -25.29 -7.89 -0.22
N ARG A 452 -24.36 -6.95 -0.04
CA ARG A 452 -24.25 -5.76 -0.90
C ARG A 452 -23.58 -6.06 -2.24
N PHE A 453 -22.65 -7.01 -2.25
CA PHE A 453 -21.89 -7.38 -3.44
C PHE A 453 -22.07 -8.88 -3.70
N PRO A 454 -22.41 -9.32 -4.92
CA PRO A 454 -22.65 -10.74 -5.21
C PRO A 454 -21.36 -11.56 -5.08
N VAL A 455 -21.47 -12.86 -4.81
CA VAL A 455 -20.31 -13.78 -4.92
C VAL A 455 -19.94 -14.02 -6.38
N ASP A 456 -18.66 -14.18 -6.65
CA ASP A 456 -18.12 -14.51 -7.98
C ASP A 456 -16.84 -15.36 -7.84
N GLU A 457 -16.24 -15.78 -8.96
CA GLU A 457 -15.04 -16.63 -8.94
C GLU A 457 -13.82 -15.95 -8.29
N ALA A 458 -13.72 -14.63 -8.41
CA ALA A 458 -12.63 -13.85 -7.81
C ALA A 458 -12.91 -13.52 -6.34
N ASN A 459 -14.17 -13.59 -5.88
CA ASN A 459 -14.63 -13.29 -4.53
C ASN A 459 -15.65 -14.36 -4.05
N PRO A 460 -15.20 -15.60 -3.76
CA PRO A 460 -16.07 -16.78 -3.76
C PRO A 460 -16.86 -17.02 -2.47
N ARG A 461 -16.64 -16.22 -1.42
CA ARG A 461 -17.22 -16.47 -0.08
C ARG A 461 -18.06 -15.31 0.38
N ALA A 462 -19.34 -15.56 0.67
CA ALA A 462 -20.18 -14.59 1.38
C ALA A 462 -19.62 -14.33 2.79
N LYS A 463 -19.77 -13.09 3.28
CA LYS A 463 -19.28 -12.62 4.59
C LYS A 463 -17.83 -13.00 4.87
N ASN A 464 -16.96 -12.79 3.88
CA ASN A 464 -15.57 -13.20 3.92
C ASN A 464 -14.80 -12.48 5.04
N SER A 465 -14.42 -13.20 6.09
CA SER A 465 -13.67 -12.66 7.25
C SER A 465 -12.16 -12.94 7.21
N PHE A 466 -11.68 -13.73 6.25
CA PHE A 466 -10.30 -14.25 6.27
C PHE A 466 -9.43 -13.74 5.13
N GLY A 467 -10.06 -13.28 4.04
CA GLY A 467 -9.32 -12.85 2.86
C GLY A 467 -8.71 -14.00 2.05
N HIS A 468 -8.10 -13.65 0.94
CA HIS A 468 -7.52 -14.56 -0.05
C HIS A 468 -6.58 -13.79 -0.98
N ILE A 469 -5.83 -14.51 -1.82
CA ILE A 469 -4.93 -13.92 -2.82
C ILE A 469 -5.41 -14.33 -4.19
N VAL A 470 -5.67 -13.35 -5.06
CA VAL A 470 -5.96 -13.58 -6.48
C VAL A 470 -4.66 -13.42 -7.27
N ARG A 471 -4.47 -14.30 -8.27
CA ARG A 471 -3.32 -14.28 -9.17
C ARG A 471 -3.78 -14.26 -10.62
N TRP A 472 -3.14 -13.46 -11.46
CA TRP A 472 -3.33 -13.50 -12.91
C TRP A 472 -2.00 -13.45 -13.67
N ARG A 473 -2.05 -13.85 -14.95
CA ARG A 473 -0.95 -13.72 -15.89
C ARG A 473 -1.40 -12.77 -17.01
N PRO A 474 -0.71 -11.64 -17.22
CA PRO A 474 -0.99 -10.78 -18.37
C PRO A 474 -0.83 -11.59 -19.68
N GLN A 475 -1.77 -11.42 -20.61
CA GLN A 475 -1.56 -11.89 -21.98
C GLN A 475 -0.51 -11.02 -22.68
N ASP A 476 0.18 -11.62 -23.64
CA ASP A 476 1.36 -11.05 -24.32
C ASP A 476 1.13 -9.73 -25.04
#